data_AF-A0A8S4FXL7-F1
#
_entry.id   AF-A0A8S4FXL7-F1
#
_cell.length_a   1.000
_cell.length_b   1.000
_cell.length_c   1.000
_cell.angle_alpha   90.00
_cell.angle_beta   90.00
_cell.angle_gamma   90.00
#
_symmetry.space_group_name_H-M   'P 1'
#
loop_
_entity.id
_entity.type
_entity.pdbx_description
1 polymer ?
#
loop_
_entity_poly.entity_id
_entity_poly.type
_entity_poly.pdbx_seq_one_letter_code
_entity_poly.pdbx_strand_id
1 'polypeptide(L)'
;MQCSRSPPPLPLPLPAVVLEKTAAYVALYKAMGRTNSLLRAWRRAAASSAAAEWQRLDSPSLAALQATLQDSCSTQIALRRRALQRSGSGWTRLVLQRFQLHCKLHFSTQVRFKCWQVEWLSDVLQCETPLAELVRLHTDLLLSLEPAPSKVLSANLKLCGTPQEGIEFLIDTRTELDQLKNIFTALLENTRQEIVQPTIIKELGRAIYGPLRELLPKYSDLQTQAINMQVDTLEQDQEDLLERSRSFQNLVERSEGWLSAAHAAARNIAGGAIYPHFVPAVEAFTSTLTMKISSHSRRIETEFLSSSASGSGGVLSRAFPGALALAAAAQALLGILAALLSGIHEQMAEAEKSDNPLQNVEDLLLDESGHQRLTSLLNASEPIASVTALRRESQTLKTLAVNILRDPVHRQLDKVPSLPVWSDNDALSTDLPDFALSPQEYMTQIGQYLMTLPQHLEMHLADAQAPFVYLSEVCNHTCTTYAEKIIQITNMDALGTRRCLTDIQYLCSVVEDLGGTVPPQLTNLERSLRQ
;
A
#
# COMPACT_ATOMS: atom_id res chain seq x y z
N MET A 1 46.66 45.24 -13.18
CA MET A 1 46.39 44.27 -14.27
C MET A 1 46.36 42.88 -13.67
N GLN A 2 45.14 42.35 -13.55
CA GLN A 2 44.81 41.03 -13.02
C GLN A 2 45.15 39.95 -14.07
N CYS A 3 45.73 38.84 -13.61
CA CYS A 3 45.48 37.50 -14.16
C CYS A 3 46.06 36.48 -13.17
N SER A 4 45.19 36.05 -12.26
CA SER A 4 45.33 34.87 -11.42
C SER A 4 45.57 33.63 -12.30
N ARG A 5 46.81 33.15 -12.36
CA ARG A 5 47.13 31.85 -12.95
C ARG A 5 46.81 30.76 -11.93
N SER A 6 45.64 30.16 -12.09
CA SER A 6 45.34 28.82 -11.59
C SER A 6 46.37 27.82 -12.13
N PRO A 7 46.84 26.84 -11.34
CA PRO A 7 47.66 25.74 -11.85
C PRO A 7 46.80 24.86 -12.78
N PRO A 8 47.42 24.20 -13.79
CA PRO A 8 46.67 23.47 -14.80
C PRO A 8 45.96 22.25 -14.20
N PRO A 9 44.73 21.95 -14.66
CA PRO A 9 44.04 20.71 -14.32
C PRO A 9 44.65 19.59 -15.18
N LEU A 10 44.87 18.40 -14.61
CA LEU A 10 45.41 17.28 -15.37
C LEU A 10 44.39 16.16 -15.52
N PRO A 11 43.97 15.92 -16.77
CA PRO A 11 43.77 14.59 -17.29
C PRO A 11 44.67 14.40 -18.53
N LEU A 12 45.76 13.64 -18.42
CA LEU A 12 46.57 12.98 -19.48
C LEU A 12 47.97 12.64 -18.91
N PRO A 13 48.70 11.63 -19.44
CA PRO A 13 50.03 11.27 -18.97
C PRO A 13 50.96 12.47 -19.13
N LEU A 14 51.45 12.97 -18.00
CA LEU A 14 52.39 14.08 -17.96
C LEU A 14 53.70 13.70 -18.66
N PRO A 15 54.32 14.60 -19.45
CA PRO A 15 55.69 14.40 -19.91
C PRO A 15 56.64 14.26 -18.70
N ALA A 16 57.64 13.38 -18.78
CA ALA A 16 58.54 12.98 -17.68
C ALA A 16 59.13 14.16 -16.86
N VAL A 17 59.36 15.30 -17.52
CA VAL A 17 59.89 16.53 -16.94
C VAL A 17 58.92 17.20 -15.93
N VAL A 18 57.61 17.00 -16.08
CA VAL A 18 56.61 17.50 -15.12
C VAL A 18 56.48 16.54 -13.95
N LEU A 19 56.68 15.24 -14.14
CA LEU A 19 56.72 14.24 -13.06
C LEU A 19 57.81 14.55 -12.04
N GLU A 20 59.04 14.85 -12.48
CA GLU A 20 60.15 15.20 -11.57
C GLU A 20 59.89 16.47 -10.77
N LYS A 21 59.34 17.51 -11.41
CA LYS A 21 58.98 18.77 -10.72
C LYS A 21 57.85 18.54 -9.73
N THR A 22 56.85 17.73 -10.10
CA THR A 22 55.71 17.42 -9.22
C THR A 22 56.19 16.61 -8.02
N ALA A 23 57.03 15.61 -8.20
CA ALA A 23 57.63 14.83 -7.11
C ALA A 23 58.47 15.70 -6.16
N ALA A 24 59.23 16.68 -6.66
CA ALA A 24 59.98 17.62 -5.83
C ALA A 24 59.06 18.52 -4.97
N TYR A 25 57.96 19.01 -5.54
CA TYR A 25 56.94 19.75 -4.77
C TYR A 25 56.25 18.86 -3.73
N VAL A 26 55.92 17.62 -4.08
CA VAL A 26 55.33 16.64 -3.15
C VAL A 26 56.27 16.38 -1.97
N ALA A 27 57.56 16.16 -2.24
CA ALA A 27 58.57 15.96 -1.20
C ALA A 27 58.68 17.16 -0.24
N LEU A 28 58.58 18.39 -0.77
CA LEU A 28 58.61 19.62 0.03
C LEU A 28 57.35 19.76 0.90
N TYR A 29 56.16 19.46 0.36
CA TYR A 29 54.91 19.44 1.14
C TYR A 29 54.88 18.33 2.19
N LYS A 30 55.51 17.18 1.91
CA LYS A 30 55.69 16.09 2.87
C LYS A 30 56.63 16.50 4.00
N ALA A 31 57.75 17.15 3.69
CA ALA A 31 58.67 17.70 4.69
C ALA A 31 57.99 18.76 5.60
N MET A 32 57.00 19.48 5.08
CA MET A 32 56.19 20.44 5.84
C MET A 32 55.01 19.81 6.61
N GLY A 33 54.82 18.48 6.55
CA GLY A 33 53.69 17.79 7.19
C GLY A 33 52.31 18.13 6.59
N ARG A 34 52.27 18.64 5.34
CA ARG A 34 51.04 19.14 4.68
C ARG A 34 50.49 18.20 3.59
N THR A 35 50.83 16.91 3.64
CA THR A 35 50.41 15.88 2.67
C THR A 35 48.89 15.83 2.46
N ASN A 36 48.11 15.87 3.54
CA ASN A 36 46.64 15.87 3.47
C ASN A 36 46.05 17.08 2.72
N SER A 37 46.70 18.25 2.80
CA SER A 37 46.26 19.45 2.09
C SER A 37 46.54 19.34 0.59
N LEU A 38 47.69 18.75 0.24
CA LEU A 38 48.07 18.47 -1.15
C LEU A 38 47.13 17.47 -1.81
N LEU A 39 46.81 16.37 -1.12
CA LEU A 39 45.87 15.36 -1.60
C LEU A 39 44.46 15.94 -1.82
N ARG A 40 43.95 16.75 -0.88
CA ARG A 40 42.67 17.47 -1.06
C ARG A 40 42.68 18.43 -2.24
N ALA A 41 43.78 19.17 -2.44
CA ALA A 41 43.91 20.10 -3.55
C ALA A 41 43.94 19.36 -4.90
N TRP A 42 44.69 18.25 -4.97
CA TRP A 42 44.72 17.38 -6.15
C TRP A 42 43.32 16.81 -6.46
N ARG A 43 42.62 16.27 -5.46
CA ARG A 43 41.27 15.72 -5.63
C ARG A 43 40.30 16.74 -6.20
N ARG A 44 40.24 17.94 -5.62
CA ARG A 44 39.35 19.01 -6.09
C ARG A 44 39.69 19.44 -7.52
N ALA A 45 40.98 19.58 -7.83
CA ALA A 45 41.41 19.95 -9.17
C ALA A 45 41.05 18.87 -10.21
N ALA A 46 41.31 17.60 -9.90
CA ALA A 46 40.98 16.47 -10.77
C ALA A 46 39.46 16.32 -10.96
N ALA A 47 38.67 16.39 -9.89
CA ALA A 47 37.21 16.37 -9.95
C ALA A 47 36.66 17.55 -10.78
N SER A 48 37.17 18.77 -10.54
CA SER A 48 36.74 19.96 -11.32
C SER A 48 37.09 19.87 -12.81
N SER A 49 38.21 19.24 -13.15
CA SER A 49 38.61 19.01 -14.54
C SER A 49 37.65 18.07 -15.25
N ALA A 50 37.34 16.93 -14.60
CA ALA A 50 36.40 15.96 -15.14
C ALA A 50 34.97 16.54 -15.22
N ALA A 51 34.55 17.32 -14.23
CA ALA A 51 33.28 18.04 -14.27
C ALA A 51 33.22 19.11 -15.38
N ALA A 52 34.33 19.77 -15.70
CA ALA A 52 34.39 20.71 -16.82
C ALA A 52 34.30 20.01 -18.19
N GLU A 53 34.86 18.80 -18.31
CA GLU A 53 34.67 17.95 -19.50
C GLU A 53 33.20 17.51 -19.65
N TRP A 54 32.54 17.19 -18.54
CA TRP A 54 31.10 16.94 -18.50
C TRP A 54 30.29 18.13 -19.06
N GLN A 55 30.53 19.35 -18.57
CA GLN A 55 29.86 20.56 -19.05
C GLN A 55 30.08 20.82 -20.56
N ARG A 56 31.28 20.52 -21.07
CA ARG A 56 31.61 20.70 -22.50
C ARG A 56 30.81 19.75 -23.40
N LEU A 57 30.57 18.52 -22.95
CA LEU A 57 29.72 17.55 -23.65
C LEU A 57 28.24 17.97 -23.66
N ASP A 58 27.81 18.75 -22.67
CA ASP A 58 26.45 19.32 -22.58
C ASP A 58 26.24 20.58 -23.44
N SER A 59 27.30 21.30 -23.82
CA SER A 59 27.17 22.56 -24.57
C SER A 59 26.46 22.47 -25.95
N PRO A 60 26.68 21.45 -26.81
CA PRO A 60 25.90 21.32 -28.05
C PRO A 60 24.48 20.76 -27.84
N SER A 61 24.20 20.10 -26.71
CA SER A 61 22.90 19.47 -26.44
C SER A 61 21.92 20.42 -25.75
N LEU A 62 22.40 21.32 -24.89
CA LEU A 62 21.58 22.32 -24.21
C LEU A 62 21.09 23.41 -25.17
N ALA A 63 21.93 23.80 -26.14
CA ALA A 63 21.56 24.67 -27.26
C ALA A 63 20.54 24.00 -28.21
N ALA A 64 20.69 22.70 -28.48
CA ALA A 64 19.71 21.92 -29.24
C ALA A 64 18.39 21.75 -28.46
N LEU A 65 18.44 21.57 -27.14
CA LEU A 65 17.28 21.49 -26.24
C LEU A 65 16.53 22.82 -26.15
N GLN A 66 17.23 23.95 -26.00
CA GLN A 66 16.64 25.29 -26.02
C GLN A 66 16.01 25.62 -27.37
N ALA A 67 16.65 25.23 -28.48
CA ALA A 67 16.07 25.37 -29.82
C ALA A 67 14.80 24.50 -30.00
N THR A 68 14.79 23.26 -29.48
CA THR A 68 13.60 22.37 -29.55
C THR A 68 12.47 22.75 -28.60
N LEU A 69 12.73 23.54 -27.55
CA LEU A 69 11.70 24.06 -26.63
C LEU A 69 11.09 25.37 -27.12
N GLN A 70 11.77 26.10 -28.02
CA GLN A 70 11.26 27.34 -28.62
C GLN A 70 10.46 27.11 -29.91
N ASP A 71 10.74 26.06 -30.68
CA ASP A 71 10.02 25.78 -31.93
C ASP A 71 8.72 25.00 -31.68
N SER A 72 7.65 25.76 -31.49
CA SER A 72 6.27 25.26 -31.46
C SER A 72 5.81 24.88 -32.87
N CYS A 73 5.68 23.58 -33.17
CA CYS A 73 4.71 23.14 -34.19
C CYS A 73 4.26 21.68 -33.99
N SER A 74 2.95 21.52 -33.83
CA SER A 74 2.18 20.38 -33.31
C SER A 74 2.29 19.05 -34.09
N THR A 75 2.92 19.03 -35.25
CA THR A 75 2.98 17.87 -36.15
C THR A 75 4.14 16.91 -35.86
N GLN A 76 5.29 17.40 -35.37
CA GLN A 76 6.41 16.53 -34.97
C GLN A 76 6.17 15.84 -33.63
N ILE A 77 5.41 16.46 -32.72
CA ILE A 77 5.03 15.86 -31.44
C ILE A 77 4.09 14.66 -31.65
N ALA A 78 3.21 14.68 -32.65
CA ALA A 78 2.32 13.56 -32.95
C ALA A 78 3.04 12.35 -33.57
N LEU A 79 3.99 12.60 -34.48
CA LEU A 79 4.82 11.56 -35.09
C LEU A 79 5.85 10.99 -34.10
N ARG A 80 6.44 11.83 -33.23
CA ARG A 80 7.28 11.35 -32.13
C ARG A 80 6.48 10.74 -30.98
N ARG A 81 5.25 11.18 -30.65
CA ARG A 81 4.36 10.46 -29.70
C ARG A 81 4.06 9.05 -30.19
N ARG A 82 3.81 8.84 -31.49
CA ARG A 82 3.60 7.49 -32.04
C ARG A 82 4.87 6.63 -32.05
N ALA A 83 6.06 7.23 -32.15
CA ALA A 83 7.33 6.52 -32.00
C ALA A 83 7.71 6.27 -30.52
N LEU A 84 7.38 7.19 -29.61
CA LEU A 84 7.55 7.09 -28.16
C LEU A 84 6.53 6.12 -27.52
N GLN A 85 5.32 6.00 -28.05
CA GLN A 85 4.27 5.09 -27.58
C GLN A 85 4.60 3.60 -27.80
N ARG A 86 5.56 3.27 -28.67
CA ARG A 86 5.99 1.87 -28.91
C ARG A 86 7.14 1.43 -28.00
N SER A 87 7.72 2.34 -27.23
CA SER A 87 8.81 2.06 -26.29
C SER A 87 8.99 3.32 -25.43
N GLY A 88 8.34 3.36 -24.26
CA GLY A 88 8.42 4.45 -23.27
C GLY A 88 9.81 4.70 -22.67
N SER A 89 10.85 4.08 -23.22
CA SER A 89 12.22 4.04 -22.71
C SER A 89 13.27 4.64 -23.65
N GLY A 90 12.87 5.41 -24.68
CA GLY A 90 13.81 5.94 -25.69
C GLY A 90 14.63 7.15 -25.23
N TRP A 91 14.00 8.10 -24.52
CA TRP A 91 14.67 9.33 -24.05
C TRP A 91 15.44 9.13 -22.74
N THR A 92 14.88 8.32 -21.84
CA THR A 92 15.51 7.89 -20.59
C THR A 92 16.71 7.00 -20.87
N ARG A 93 16.63 6.06 -21.83
CA ARG A 93 17.83 5.41 -22.38
C ARG A 93 18.78 6.46 -22.93
N LEU A 94 18.42 7.37 -23.82
CA LEU A 94 19.43 8.30 -24.37
C LEU A 94 20.17 9.16 -23.33
N VAL A 95 19.53 9.58 -22.23
CA VAL A 95 20.16 10.40 -21.17
C VAL A 95 20.88 9.55 -20.13
N LEU A 96 20.26 8.47 -19.61
CA LEU A 96 20.91 7.54 -18.67
C LEU A 96 21.98 6.70 -19.37
N GLN A 97 21.76 6.25 -20.61
CA GLN A 97 22.75 5.60 -21.45
C GLN A 97 23.85 6.57 -21.87
N ARG A 98 23.66 7.90 -21.94
CA ARG A 98 24.75 8.89 -22.11
C ARG A 98 25.47 9.21 -20.82
N PHE A 99 24.77 9.29 -19.68
CA PHE A 99 25.40 9.38 -18.36
C PHE A 99 26.19 8.10 -18.06
N GLN A 100 25.65 6.94 -18.40
CA GLN A 100 26.31 5.65 -18.41
C GLN A 100 27.33 5.54 -19.52
N LEU A 101 27.19 6.13 -20.71
CA LEU A 101 28.24 6.07 -21.74
C LEU A 101 29.37 6.99 -21.32
N HIS A 102 29.10 8.11 -20.65
CA HIS A 102 30.10 9.02 -20.12
C HIS A 102 30.78 8.38 -18.91
N CYS A 103 30.02 7.86 -17.95
CA CYS A 103 30.53 7.03 -16.87
C CYS A 103 31.30 5.84 -17.46
N LYS A 104 30.72 4.99 -18.31
CA LYS A 104 31.40 3.84 -18.95
C LYS A 104 32.55 4.27 -19.86
N LEU A 105 32.55 5.41 -20.55
CA LEU A 105 33.70 5.88 -21.35
C LEU A 105 34.78 6.36 -20.41
N HIS A 106 34.47 7.19 -19.42
CA HIS A 106 35.38 7.69 -18.40
C HIS A 106 35.88 6.56 -17.46
N PHE A 107 35.07 5.51 -17.22
CA PHE A 107 35.38 4.32 -16.41
C PHE A 107 36.07 3.24 -17.24
N SER A 108 35.65 2.93 -18.48
CA SER A 108 36.28 1.89 -19.33
C SER A 108 37.58 2.36 -19.96
N THR A 109 37.71 3.64 -20.32
CA THR A 109 39.04 4.21 -20.62
C THR A 109 39.92 4.28 -19.36
N GLN A 110 39.33 4.34 -18.16
CA GLN A 110 40.06 4.21 -16.90
C GLN A 110 40.33 2.80 -16.38
N VAL A 111 39.71 1.71 -16.87
CA VAL A 111 40.09 0.35 -16.43
C VAL A 111 41.53 0.01 -16.83
N ARG A 112 42.03 0.55 -17.95
CA ARG A 112 43.47 0.50 -18.30
C ARG A 112 44.33 1.55 -17.58
N PHE A 113 43.71 2.64 -17.12
CA PHE A 113 44.32 3.70 -16.30
C PHE A 113 44.29 3.35 -14.79
N LYS A 114 43.68 2.22 -14.41
CA LYS A 114 43.32 1.74 -13.07
C LYS A 114 44.52 1.35 -12.22
N CYS A 115 45.41 0.52 -12.79
CA CYS A 115 46.70 0.22 -12.16
C CYS A 115 47.54 1.49 -12.13
N TRP A 116 47.55 2.25 -13.23
CA TRP A 116 48.36 3.44 -13.35
C TRP A 116 48.01 4.55 -12.36
N GLN A 117 46.74 4.80 -12.01
CA GLN A 117 46.38 5.85 -11.04
C GLN A 117 46.70 5.46 -9.60
N VAL A 118 46.52 4.19 -9.24
CA VAL A 118 46.92 3.67 -7.92
C VAL A 118 48.45 3.67 -7.80
N GLU A 119 49.14 3.20 -8.85
CA GLU A 119 50.60 3.25 -8.99
C GLU A 119 51.10 4.69 -8.99
N TRP A 120 50.46 5.62 -9.69
CA TRP A 120 50.86 7.03 -9.72
C TRP A 120 50.63 7.74 -8.39
N LEU A 121 49.53 7.46 -7.70
CA LEU A 121 49.28 7.97 -6.34
C LEU A 121 50.31 7.44 -5.34
N SER A 122 50.69 6.18 -5.48
CA SER A 122 51.75 5.55 -4.69
C SER A 122 53.13 6.13 -5.03
N ASP A 123 53.48 6.21 -6.30
CA ASP A 123 54.85 6.49 -6.76
C ASP A 123 55.17 7.99 -6.81
N VAL A 124 54.20 8.83 -7.20
CA VAL A 124 54.40 10.27 -7.38
C VAL A 124 53.94 11.06 -6.17
N LEU A 125 52.78 10.70 -5.60
CA LEU A 125 52.22 11.39 -4.44
C LEU A 125 52.64 10.75 -3.11
N GLN A 126 53.32 9.59 -3.13
CA GLN A 126 53.71 8.82 -1.93
C GLN A 126 52.53 8.61 -0.98
N CYS A 127 51.35 8.39 -1.56
CA CYS A 127 50.12 8.20 -0.81
C CYS A 127 50.12 6.80 -0.16
N GLU A 128 49.90 6.74 1.15
CA GLU A 128 49.77 5.47 1.88
C GLU A 128 48.41 4.79 1.64
N THR A 129 47.39 5.57 1.24
CA THR A 129 46.02 5.10 1.00
C THR A 129 45.48 5.55 -0.38
N PRO A 130 46.11 5.10 -1.48
CA PRO A 130 45.73 5.52 -2.84
C PRO A 130 44.28 5.15 -3.21
N LEU A 131 43.79 3.98 -2.77
CA LEU A 131 42.43 3.51 -3.05
C LEU A 131 41.39 4.37 -2.33
N ALA A 132 41.63 4.72 -1.06
CA ALA A 132 40.74 5.60 -0.30
C ALA A 132 40.63 7.00 -0.91
N GLU A 133 41.75 7.57 -1.40
CA GLU A 133 41.74 8.88 -2.06
C GLU A 133 41.10 8.83 -3.45
N LEU A 134 41.20 7.71 -4.18
CA LEU A 134 40.44 7.50 -5.41
C LEU A 134 38.94 7.45 -5.13
N VAL A 135 38.48 6.69 -4.14
CA VAL A 135 37.05 6.64 -3.77
C VAL A 135 36.54 8.04 -3.40
N ARG A 136 37.32 8.82 -2.66
CA ARG A 136 36.98 10.22 -2.33
C ARG A 136 36.95 11.13 -3.56
N LEU A 137 37.89 10.99 -4.49
CA LEU A 137 37.89 11.75 -5.75
C LEU A 137 36.60 11.50 -6.54
N HIS A 138 36.16 10.25 -6.64
CA HIS A 138 34.94 9.90 -7.36
C HIS A 138 33.68 10.38 -6.64
N THR A 139 33.70 10.36 -5.31
CA THR A 139 32.64 10.96 -4.48
C THR A 139 32.56 12.47 -4.74
N ASP A 140 33.69 13.18 -4.69
CA ASP A 140 33.79 14.61 -4.97
C ASP A 140 33.34 14.95 -6.41
N LEU A 141 33.71 14.11 -7.39
CA LEU A 141 33.28 14.25 -8.79
C LEU A 141 31.76 14.19 -8.92
N LEU A 142 31.12 13.13 -8.42
CA LEU A 142 29.66 12.93 -8.50
C LEU A 142 28.89 14.12 -7.88
N LEU A 143 29.40 14.68 -6.79
CA LEU A 143 28.81 15.83 -6.09
C LEU A 143 29.05 17.16 -6.82
N SER A 144 30.08 17.26 -7.66
CA SER A 144 30.46 18.47 -8.40
C SER A 144 29.89 18.58 -9.82
N LEU A 145 29.15 17.56 -10.29
CA LEU A 145 28.57 17.56 -11.62
C LEU A 145 27.51 18.66 -11.78
N GLU A 146 27.62 19.45 -12.84
CA GLU A 146 26.66 20.48 -13.22
C GLU A 146 26.17 20.28 -14.66
N PRO A 147 24.85 20.17 -14.90
CA PRO A 147 23.78 20.16 -13.91
C PRO A 147 23.79 18.88 -13.03
N ALA A 148 23.42 19.02 -11.75
CA ALA A 148 23.38 17.90 -10.82
C ALA A 148 22.48 16.76 -11.35
N PRO A 149 22.90 15.48 -11.26
CA PRO A 149 22.12 14.36 -11.78
C PRO A 149 20.69 14.30 -11.23
N SER A 150 20.48 14.68 -9.97
CA SER A 150 19.16 14.74 -9.35
C SER A 150 18.22 15.74 -10.04
N LYS A 151 18.73 16.91 -10.47
CA LYS A 151 17.96 17.90 -11.22
C LYS A 151 17.55 17.37 -12.59
N VAL A 152 18.46 16.68 -13.29
CA VAL A 152 18.20 16.10 -14.60
C VAL A 152 17.14 15.01 -14.51
N LEU A 153 17.29 14.07 -13.57
CA LEU A 153 16.31 13.00 -13.37
C LEU A 153 14.96 13.54 -12.90
N SER A 154 14.95 14.55 -12.03
CA SER A 154 13.70 15.20 -11.62
C SER A 154 12.99 15.92 -12.77
N ALA A 155 13.72 16.48 -13.74
CA ALA A 155 13.10 17.09 -14.92
C ALA A 155 12.50 16.01 -15.82
N ASN A 156 13.20 14.90 -16.02
CA ASN A 156 12.71 13.77 -16.80
C ASN A 156 11.49 13.09 -16.19
N LEU A 157 11.45 12.93 -14.86
CA LEU A 157 10.28 12.38 -14.17
C LEU A 157 9.02 13.24 -14.39
N LYS A 158 9.17 14.56 -14.53
CA LYS A 158 8.05 15.47 -14.84
C LYS A 158 7.56 15.35 -16.28
N LEU A 159 8.34 14.76 -17.18
CA LEU A 159 7.97 14.54 -18.58
C LEU A 159 7.19 13.24 -18.78
N CYS A 160 7.17 12.35 -17.78
CA CYS A 160 6.34 11.14 -17.80
C CYS A 160 4.86 11.53 -17.93
N GLY A 161 4.16 10.91 -18.89
CA GLY A 161 2.77 11.23 -19.20
C GLY A 161 1.78 10.51 -18.30
N THR A 162 2.18 9.37 -17.72
CA THR A 162 1.36 8.57 -16.80
C THR A 162 2.13 8.24 -15.52
N PRO A 163 1.43 7.97 -14.39
CA PRO A 163 2.12 7.59 -13.15
C PRO A 163 2.85 6.25 -13.27
N GLN A 164 2.37 5.33 -14.11
CA GLN A 164 3.03 4.05 -14.40
C GLN A 164 4.38 4.25 -15.09
N GLU A 165 4.45 5.13 -16.11
CA GLU A 165 5.71 5.51 -16.75
C GLU A 165 6.71 6.12 -15.75
N GLY A 166 6.20 6.89 -14.77
CA GLY A 166 7.02 7.43 -13.68
C GLY A 166 7.63 6.36 -12.78
N ILE A 167 6.88 5.31 -12.46
CA ILE A 167 7.35 4.17 -11.65
C ILE A 167 8.40 3.36 -12.42
N GLU A 168 8.14 3.06 -13.70
CA GLU A 168 9.11 2.38 -14.58
C GLU A 168 10.42 3.17 -14.69
N PHE A 169 10.34 4.50 -14.81
CA PHE A 169 11.52 5.36 -14.82
C PHE A 169 12.36 5.25 -13.54
N LEU A 170 11.73 5.08 -12.37
CA LEU A 170 12.46 4.89 -11.12
C LEU A 170 13.16 3.52 -11.06
N ILE A 171 12.55 2.47 -11.60
CA ILE A 171 13.15 1.12 -11.71
C ILE A 171 14.36 1.16 -12.65
N ASP A 172 14.23 1.81 -13.80
CA ASP A 172 15.33 2.00 -14.75
C ASP A 172 16.47 2.78 -14.09
N THR A 173 16.14 3.90 -13.42
CA THR A 173 17.11 4.71 -12.67
C THR A 173 17.86 3.87 -11.64
N ARG A 174 17.14 3.05 -10.87
CA ARG A 174 17.75 2.16 -9.88
C ARG A 174 18.72 1.16 -10.52
N THR A 175 18.31 0.53 -11.61
CA THR A 175 19.13 -0.46 -12.35
C THR A 175 20.43 0.16 -12.85
N GLU A 176 20.37 1.40 -13.33
CA GLU A 176 21.52 2.12 -13.84
C GLU A 176 22.50 2.52 -12.71
N LEU A 177 21.98 2.89 -11.54
CA LEU A 177 22.78 3.16 -10.35
C LEU A 177 23.42 1.88 -9.77
N ASP A 178 22.73 0.74 -9.85
CA ASP A 178 23.29 -0.56 -9.46
C ASP A 178 24.45 -0.98 -10.38
N GLN A 179 24.35 -0.72 -11.68
CA GLN A 179 25.47 -0.92 -12.60
C GLN A 179 26.68 -0.04 -12.20
N LEU A 180 26.45 1.22 -11.83
CA LEU A 180 27.51 2.11 -11.34
C LEU A 180 28.12 1.60 -10.03
N LYS A 181 27.29 1.18 -9.07
CA LYS A 181 27.74 0.54 -7.82
C LYS A 181 28.65 -0.65 -8.13
N ASN A 182 28.24 -1.55 -9.03
CA ASN A 182 28.98 -2.77 -9.34
C ASN A 182 30.38 -2.48 -9.92
N ILE A 183 30.55 -1.38 -10.66
CA ILE A 183 31.86 -0.92 -11.12
C ILE A 183 32.77 -0.59 -9.93
N PHE A 184 32.25 0.13 -8.92
CA PHE A 184 33.01 0.47 -7.71
C PHE A 184 33.24 -0.73 -6.78
N THR A 185 32.28 -1.65 -6.68
CA THR A 185 32.46 -2.91 -5.94
C THR A 185 33.58 -3.74 -6.56
N ALA A 186 33.59 -3.90 -7.89
CA ALA A 186 34.68 -4.57 -8.60
C ALA A 186 36.01 -3.82 -8.46
N LEU A 187 36.00 -2.49 -8.30
CA LEU A 187 37.21 -1.70 -8.04
C LEU A 187 37.79 -1.99 -6.65
N LEU A 188 36.95 -2.10 -5.63
CA LEU A 188 37.36 -2.43 -4.25
C LEU A 188 37.85 -3.88 -4.14
N GLU A 189 37.19 -4.83 -4.80
CA GLU A 189 37.54 -6.26 -4.72
C GLU A 189 38.84 -6.63 -5.44
N ASN A 190 39.16 -5.94 -6.53
CA ASN A 190 40.37 -6.20 -7.33
C ASN A 190 41.65 -5.64 -6.67
N THR A 191 41.52 -4.67 -5.78
CA THR A 191 42.65 -3.98 -5.14
C THR A 191 42.81 -4.48 -3.70
N ARG A 192 43.16 -5.77 -3.53
CA ARG A 192 43.17 -6.48 -2.23
C ARG A 192 44.22 -6.01 -1.20
N GLN A 193 45.03 -5.00 -1.52
CA GLN A 193 46.18 -4.60 -0.70
C GLN A 193 45.84 -3.49 0.32
N GLU A 194 44.76 -2.73 0.12
CA GLU A 194 44.38 -1.60 0.99
C GLU A 194 42.96 -1.78 1.56
N ILE A 195 42.83 -1.73 2.88
CA ILE A 195 41.52 -1.76 3.55
C ILE A 195 40.99 -0.32 3.65
N VAL A 196 39.99 0.00 2.81
CA VAL A 196 39.33 1.31 2.83
C VAL A 196 38.34 1.37 3.99
N GLN A 197 38.34 2.50 4.72
CA GLN A 197 37.41 2.70 5.83
C GLN A 197 35.95 2.65 5.36
N PRO A 198 35.04 2.00 6.12
CA PRO A 198 33.65 1.81 5.74
C PRO A 198 32.88 3.13 5.61
N THR A 199 33.32 4.18 6.31
CA THR A 199 32.76 5.55 6.22
C THR A 199 32.94 6.14 4.83
N ILE A 200 34.12 6.02 4.24
CA ILE A 200 34.46 6.52 2.91
C ILE A 200 33.62 5.79 1.84
N ILE A 201 33.46 4.47 2.02
CA ILE A 201 32.65 3.65 1.12
C ILE A 201 31.16 4.04 1.23
N LYS A 202 30.66 4.31 2.44
CA LYS A 202 29.28 4.77 2.68
C LYS A 202 29.03 6.15 2.05
N GLU A 203 30.00 7.06 2.10
CA GLU A 203 29.92 8.38 1.44
C GLU A 203 29.80 8.23 -0.09
N LEU A 204 30.61 7.36 -0.71
CA LEU A 204 30.49 7.04 -2.13
C LEU A 204 29.11 6.46 -2.46
N GLY A 205 28.64 5.48 -1.69
CA GLY A 205 27.32 4.88 -1.89
C GLY A 205 26.19 5.91 -1.80
N ARG A 206 26.27 6.85 -0.84
CA ARG A 206 25.33 7.96 -0.71
C ARG A 206 25.39 8.93 -1.89
N ALA A 207 26.56 9.18 -2.46
CA ALA A 207 26.70 10.00 -3.66
C ALA A 207 26.11 9.31 -4.90
N ILE A 208 26.32 7.99 -5.05
CA ILE A 208 25.77 7.18 -6.15
C ILE A 208 24.24 7.17 -6.10
N TYR A 209 23.65 6.88 -4.94
CA TYR A 209 22.19 6.79 -4.80
C TYR A 209 21.50 8.13 -4.47
N GLY A 210 22.27 9.21 -4.27
CA GLY A 210 21.74 10.55 -3.99
C GLY A 210 20.63 11.01 -4.93
N PRO A 211 20.76 10.83 -6.26
CA PRO A 211 19.71 11.21 -7.20
C PRO A 211 18.41 10.43 -7.01
N LEU A 212 18.48 9.12 -6.72
CA LEU A 212 17.29 8.31 -6.44
C LEU A 212 16.65 8.71 -5.10
N ARG A 213 17.47 9.01 -4.09
CA ARG A 213 17.00 9.47 -2.77
C ARG A 213 16.13 10.73 -2.87
N GLU A 214 16.50 11.68 -3.73
CA GLU A 214 15.69 12.89 -3.96
C GLU A 214 14.36 12.64 -4.69
N LEU A 215 14.25 11.52 -5.42
CA LEU A 215 13.03 11.14 -6.15
C LEU A 215 12.09 10.27 -5.32
N LEU A 216 12.58 9.55 -4.30
CA LEU A 216 11.78 8.66 -3.45
C LEU A 216 10.54 9.32 -2.84
N PRO A 217 10.56 10.57 -2.33
CA PRO A 217 9.35 11.20 -1.81
C PRO A 217 8.22 11.33 -2.84
N LYS A 218 8.55 11.49 -4.13
CA LYS A 218 7.57 11.60 -5.23
C LYS A 218 6.95 10.25 -5.60
N TYR A 219 7.57 9.14 -5.21
CA TYR A 219 7.05 7.81 -5.48
C TYR A 219 5.69 7.59 -4.80
N SER A 220 5.52 8.07 -3.56
CA SER A 220 4.24 7.94 -2.84
C SER A 220 3.09 8.54 -3.66
N ASP A 221 3.25 9.76 -4.16
CA ASP A 221 2.23 10.45 -4.95
C ASP A 221 1.92 9.71 -6.26
N LEU A 222 2.97 9.26 -6.97
CA LEU A 222 2.83 8.50 -8.21
C LEU A 222 2.09 7.17 -7.98
N GLN A 223 2.46 6.46 -6.93
CA GLN A 223 1.85 5.17 -6.58
C GLN A 223 0.38 5.34 -6.17
N THR A 224 0.07 6.36 -5.35
CA THR A 224 -1.31 6.68 -4.99
C THR A 224 -2.15 7.04 -6.23
N GLN A 225 -1.62 7.85 -7.14
CA GLN A 225 -2.30 8.19 -8.38
C GLN A 225 -2.53 6.97 -9.28
N ALA A 226 -1.52 6.11 -9.44
CA ALA A 226 -1.62 4.89 -10.24
C ALA A 226 -2.72 3.95 -9.73
N ILE A 227 -2.80 3.77 -8.40
CA ILE A 227 -3.82 2.92 -7.79
C ILE A 227 -5.21 3.56 -7.88
N ASN A 228 -5.34 4.87 -7.60
CA ASN A 228 -6.64 5.55 -7.67
C ASN A 228 -7.24 5.50 -9.08
N MET A 229 -6.43 5.66 -10.13
CA MET A 229 -6.88 5.49 -11.52
C MET A 229 -7.52 4.12 -11.79
N GLN A 230 -7.07 3.07 -11.09
CA GLN A 230 -7.67 1.74 -11.20
C GLN A 230 -8.98 1.64 -10.41
N VAL A 231 -9.05 2.27 -9.24
CA VAL A 231 -10.24 2.30 -8.37
C VAL A 231 -11.39 3.14 -8.97
N ASP A 232 -11.08 4.15 -9.76
CA ASP A 232 -12.08 5.01 -10.40
C ASP A 232 -12.82 4.33 -11.56
N THR A 233 -12.37 3.15 -11.99
CA THR A 233 -13.13 2.30 -12.93
C THR A 233 -14.48 1.81 -12.37
N LEU A 234 -14.71 1.94 -11.06
CA LEU A 234 -16.00 1.64 -10.41
C LEU A 234 -17.12 2.65 -10.72
N GLU A 235 -16.85 3.80 -11.34
CA GLU A 235 -17.81 4.90 -11.51
C GLU A 235 -18.84 4.66 -12.64
N GLN A 236 -19.50 3.50 -12.64
CA GLN A 236 -20.72 3.28 -13.41
C GLN A 236 -21.92 3.28 -12.46
N ASP A 237 -22.90 4.15 -12.73
CA ASP A 237 -24.17 4.22 -12.00
C ASP A 237 -24.94 2.90 -12.15
N GLN A 238 -24.65 1.94 -11.26
CA GLN A 238 -25.47 0.77 -11.08
C GLN A 238 -26.54 1.08 -10.03
N GLU A 239 -27.80 1.04 -10.46
CA GLU A 239 -28.97 1.21 -9.59
C GLU A 239 -29.20 0.00 -8.68
N ASP A 240 -28.88 -1.22 -9.16
CA ASP A 240 -29.05 -2.44 -8.38
C ASP A 240 -28.00 -2.55 -7.26
N LEU A 241 -28.48 -2.73 -6.02
CA LEU A 241 -27.65 -2.79 -4.83
C LEU A 241 -26.71 -4.00 -4.80
N LEU A 242 -27.19 -5.16 -5.26
CA LEU A 242 -26.42 -6.40 -5.26
C LEU A 242 -25.35 -6.34 -6.35
N GLU A 243 -25.70 -5.92 -7.56
CA GLU A 243 -24.75 -5.83 -8.66
C GLU A 243 -23.64 -4.83 -8.36
N ARG A 244 -23.99 -3.68 -7.76
CA ARG A 244 -22.99 -2.72 -7.29
C ARG A 244 -22.08 -3.34 -6.21
N SER A 245 -22.63 -4.13 -5.29
CA SER A 245 -21.82 -4.84 -4.27
C SER A 245 -20.89 -5.89 -4.88
N ARG A 246 -21.32 -6.59 -5.94
CA ARG A 246 -20.49 -7.53 -6.71
C ARG A 246 -19.38 -6.82 -7.49
N SER A 247 -19.62 -5.63 -8.01
CA SER A 247 -18.56 -4.84 -8.64
C SER A 247 -17.46 -4.46 -7.65
N PHE A 248 -17.79 -4.18 -6.39
CA PHE A 248 -16.80 -4.04 -5.31
C PHE A 248 -16.03 -5.34 -5.06
N GLN A 249 -16.70 -6.49 -5.02
CA GLN A 249 -16.01 -7.79 -4.86
C GLN A 249 -14.98 -8.02 -5.98
N ASN A 250 -15.40 -7.85 -7.24
CA ASN A 250 -14.53 -7.99 -8.39
C ASN A 250 -13.35 -7.01 -8.35
N LEU A 251 -13.58 -5.77 -7.89
CA LEU A 251 -12.49 -4.81 -7.73
C LEU A 251 -11.51 -5.26 -6.63
N VAL A 252 -12.01 -5.72 -5.49
CA VAL A 252 -11.18 -6.18 -4.38
C VAL A 252 -10.33 -7.38 -4.80
N GLU A 253 -10.90 -8.36 -5.51
CA GLU A 253 -10.15 -9.49 -6.08
C GLU A 253 -9.03 -9.03 -7.01
N ARG A 254 -9.32 -8.07 -7.90
CA ARG A 254 -8.30 -7.51 -8.80
C ARG A 254 -7.24 -6.69 -8.06
N SER A 255 -7.61 -6.08 -6.93
CA SER A 255 -6.70 -5.25 -6.14
C SER A 255 -5.57 -6.03 -5.50
N GLU A 256 -5.75 -7.34 -5.25
CA GLU A 256 -4.68 -8.21 -4.78
C GLU A 256 -3.51 -8.24 -5.78
N GLY A 257 -3.82 -8.46 -7.07
CA GLY A 257 -2.82 -8.47 -8.14
C GLY A 257 -2.17 -7.10 -8.32
N TRP A 258 -2.94 -6.00 -8.19
CA TRP A 258 -2.41 -4.65 -8.29
C TRP A 258 -1.45 -4.30 -7.16
N LEU A 259 -1.81 -4.62 -5.92
CA LEU A 259 -0.98 -4.37 -4.74
C LEU A 259 0.27 -5.25 -4.74
N SER A 260 0.14 -6.52 -5.14
CA SER A 260 1.28 -7.44 -5.28
C SER A 260 2.27 -6.96 -6.35
N ALA A 261 1.77 -6.57 -7.52
CA ALA A 261 2.62 -6.01 -8.59
C ALA A 261 3.26 -4.68 -8.17
N ALA A 262 2.51 -3.81 -7.49
CA ALA A 262 3.02 -2.55 -6.97
C ALA A 262 4.10 -2.76 -5.90
N HIS A 263 3.93 -3.73 -5.01
CA HIS A 263 4.91 -4.10 -3.99
C HIS A 263 6.19 -4.66 -4.61
N ALA A 264 6.08 -5.55 -5.60
CA ALA A 264 7.23 -6.05 -6.35
C ALA A 264 7.98 -4.92 -7.08
N ALA A 265 7.25 -4.00 -7.73
CA ALA A 265 7.83 -2.83 -8.38
C ALA A 265 8.51 -1.90 -7.36
N ALA A 266 7.88 -1.63 -6.22
CA ALA A 266 8.44 -0.82 -5.13
C ALA A 266 9.77 -1.39 -4.63
N ARG A 267 9.83 -2.71 -4.43
CA ARG A 267 11.04 -3.41 -4.03
C ARG A 267 12.16 -3.29 -5.07
N ASN A 268 11.83 -3.35 -6.36
CA ASN A 268 12.82 -3.16 -7.42
C ASN A 268 13.41 -1.75 -7.46
N ILE A 269 12.74 -0.75 -6.86
CA ILE A 269 13.23 0.64 -6.80
C ILE A 269 14.22 0.83 -5.63
N ALA A 270 13.89 0.37 -4.42
CA ALA A 270 14.69 0.70 -3.24
C ALA A 270 14.81 -0.42 -2.18
N GLY A 271 14.37 -1.65 -2.48
CA GLY A 271 14.35 -2.72 -1.48
C GLY A 271 13.50 -2.34 -0.27
N GLY A 272 13.95 -2.66 0.95
CA GLY A 272 13.23 -2.31 2.18
C GLY A 272 13.16 -0.81 2.46
N ALA A 273 14.03 0.01 1.87
CA ALA A 273 13.97 1.47 2.02
C ALA A 273 12.76 2.11 1.34
N ILE A 274 12.00 1.38 0.52
CA ILE A 274 10.79 1.91 -0.10
C ILE A 274 9.60 1.99 0.86
N TYR A 275 9.58 1.18 1.92
CA TYR A 275 8.39 1.01 2.78
C TYR A 275 7.89 2.30 3.44
N PRO A 276 8.74 3.24 3.90
CA PRO A 276 8.28 4.53 4.42
C PRO A 276 7.52 5.39 3.40
N HIS A 277 7.63 5.07 2.11
CA HIS A 277 6.95 5.75 1.00
C HIS A 277 5.85 4.89 0.36
N PHE A 278 5.95 3.57 0.41
CA PHE A 278 4.96 2.64 -0.12
C PHE A 278 3.75 2.47 0.80
N VAL A 279 3.95 2.32 2.11
CA VAL A 279 2.86 2.10 3.07
C VAL A 279 1.85 3.26 3.08
N PRO A 280 2.26 4.55 3.03
CA PRO A 280 1.31 5.66 2.89
C PRO A 280 0.45 5.59 1.61
N ALA A 281 0.99 5.05 0.51
CA ALA A 281 0.21 4.88 -0.71
C ALA A 281 -0.85 3.77 -0.56
N VAL A 282 -0.52 2.68 0.14
CA VAL A 282 -1.47 1.62 0.52
C VAL A 282 -2.55 2.19 1.46
N GLU A 283 -2.16 3.02 2.44
CA GLU A 283 -3.11 3.71 3.33
C GLU A 283 -4.12 4.58 2.59
N ALA A 284 -3.64 5.37 1.62
CA ALA A 284 -4.49 6.20 0.79
C ALA A 284 -5.47 5.34 -0.02
N PHE A 285 -5.01 4.24 -0.63
CA PHE A 285 -5.85 3.29 -1.34
C PHE A 285 -6.94 2.68 -0.45
N THR A 286 -6.56 2.16 0.73
CA THR A 286 -7.50 1.57 1.68
C THR A 286 -8.54 2.60 2.12
N SER A 287 -8.12 3.85 2.36
CA SER A 287 -9.03 4.94 2.74
C SER A 287 -10.03 5.27 1.64
N THR A 288 -9.57 5.36 0.38
CA THR A 288 -10.44 5.59 -0.79
C THR A 288 -11.50 4.48 -0.92
N LEU A 289 -11.09 3.21 -0.84
CA LEU A 289 -12.04 2.09 -0.92
C LEU A 289 -12.99 2.06 0.27
N THR A 290 -12.51 2.31 1.48
CA THR A 290 -13.35 2.37 2.67
C THR A 290 -14.44 3.43 2.49
N MET A 291 -14.10 4.63 2.01
CA MET A 291 -15.08 5.67 1.73
C MET A 291 -16.12 5.26 0.68
N LYS A 292 -15.69 4.63 -0.42
CA LYS A 292 -16.62 4.13 -1.46
C LYS A 292 -17.54 3.02 -0.92
N ILE A 293 -17.02 2.12 -0.09
CA ILE A 293 -17.78 1.06 0.60
C ILE A 293 -18.79 1.68 1.58
N SER A 294 -18.37 2.60 2.46
CA SER A 294 -19.26 3.27 3.41
C SER A 294 -20.38 4.05 2.71
N SER A 295 -20.10 4.65 1.54
CA SER A 295 -21.12 5.32 0.73
C SER A 295 -22.18 4.32 0.22
N HIS A 296 -21.76 3.16 -0.27
CA HIS A 296 -22.69 2.12 -0.73
C HIS A 296 -23.44 1.46 0.43
N SER A 297 -22.79 1.24 1.56
CA SER A 297 -23.36 0.79 2.83
C SER A 297 -24.57 1.64 3.24
N ARG A 298 -24.41 2.98 3.26
CA ARG A 298 -25.50 3.92 3.57
C ARG A 298 -26.66 3.87 2.56
N ARG A 299 -26.37 3.64 1.28
CA ARG A 299 -27.41 3.46 0.25
C ARG A 299 -28.24 2.21 0.51
N ILE A 300 -27.58 1.10 0.84
CA ILE A 300 -28.25 -0.16 1.20
C ILE A 300 -29.13 0.03 2.43
N GLU A 301 -28.61 0.70 3.47
CA GLU A 301 -29.36 0.99 4.70
C GLU A 301 -30.58 1.87 4.42
N THR A 302 -30.44 2.91 3.60
CA THR A 302 -31.55 3.82 3.24
C THR A 302 -32.67 3.08 2.51
N GLU A 303 -32.32 2.21 1.55
CA GLU A 303 -33.29 1.40 0.79
C GLU A 303 -33.96 0.33 1.68
N PHE A 304 -33.21 -0.22 2.63
CA PHE A 304 -33.77 -1.14 3.62
C PHE A 304 -34.82 -0.44 4.48
N LEU A 305 -34.50 0.73 5.06
CA LEU A 305 -35.42 1.47 5.92
C LEU A 305 -36.67 1.92 5.16
N SER A 306 -36.57 2.31 3.89
CA SER A 306 -37.73 2.66 3.05
C SER A 306 -38.61 1.44 2.74
N SER A 307 -37.98 0.29 2.46
CA SER A 307 -38.67 -0.98 2.21
C SER A 307 -39.37 -1.53 3.46
N SER A 308 -38.73 -1.41 4.62
CA SER A 308 -39.31 -1.79 5.91
C SER A 308 -40.52 -0.93 6.27
N ALA A 309 -40.44 0.39 6.07
CA ALA A 309 -41.56 1.30 6.34
C ALA A 309 -42.77 1.05 5.43
N SER A 310 -42.55 0.66 4.18
CA SER A 310 -43.62 0.34 3.22
C SER A 310 -44.18 -1.07 3.36
N GLY A 311 -43.54 -1.95 4.15
CA GLY A 311 -43.96 -3.35 4.32
C GLY A 311 -43.76 -4.22 3.07
N SER A 312 -43.04 -3.73 2.05
CA SER A 312 -42.87 -4.40 0.75
C SER A 312 -41.70 -5.40 0.70
N GLY A 313 -41.10 -5.75 1.84
CA GLY A 313 -40.02 -6.72 1.92
C GLY A 313 -40.56 -8.15 1.86
N GLY A 314 -40.25 -8.88 0.79
CA GLY A 314 -40.43 -10.34 0.74
C GLY A 314 -39.60 -11.08 1.80
N VAL A 315 -39.47 -12.40 1.68
CA VAL A 315 -38.79 -13.26 2.69
C VAL A 315 -37.36 -12.79 2.99
N LEU A 316 -36.62 -12.34 1.99
CA LEU A 316 -35.39 -11.57 2.16
C LEU A 316 -35.55 -10.20 1.51
N SER A 317 -35.23 -9.14 2.24
CA SER A 317 -35.13 -7.80 1.64
C SER A 317 -34.08 -7.78 0.53
N ARG A 318 -34.33 -7.02 -0.54
CA ARG A 318 -33.35 -6.83 -1.65
C ARG A 318 -32.03 -6.21 -1.14
N ALA A 319 -32.05 -5.56 0.02
CA ALA A 319 -30.89 -5.03 0.69
C ALA A 319 -29.97 -6.13 1.28
N PHE A 320 -30.49 -7.31 1.64
CA PHE A 320 -29.72 -8.34 2.33
C PHE A 320 -28.59 -8.91 1.47
N PRO A 321 -28.83 -9.40 0.23
CA PRO A 321 -27.75 -9.92 -0.60
C PRO A 321 -26.68 -8.86 -0.91
N GLY A 322 -27.09 -7.59 -1.08
CA GLY A 322 -26.17 -6.47 -1.26
C GLY A 322 -25.30 -6.21 -0.03
N ALA A 323 -25.90 -6.12 1.16
CA ALA A 323 -25.16 -5.93 2.42
C ALA A 323 -24.15 -7.06 2.65
N LEU A 324 -24.57 -8.31 2.41
CA LEU A 324 -23.72 -9.49 2.59
C LEU A 324 -22.55 -9.50 1.59
N ALA A 325 -22.81 -9.24 0.30
CA ALA A 325 -21.77 -9.19 -0.72
C ALA A 325 -20.75 -8.07 -0.45
N LEU A 326 -21.22 -6.90 0.00
CA LEU A 326 -20.37 -5.77 0.36
C LEU A 326 -19.55 -6.06 1.63
N ALA A 327 -20.14 -6.73 2.64
CA ALA A 327 -19.43 -7.17 3.84
C ALA A 327 -18.30 -8.15 3.48
N ALA A 328 -18.58 -9.10 2.58
CA ALA A 328 -17.59 -10.05 2.08
C ALA A 328 -16.46 -9.34 1.31
N ALA A 329 -16.77 -8.32 0.49
CA ALA A 329 -15.76 -7.51 -0.19
C ALA A 329 -14.83 -6.78 0.81
N ALA A 330 -15.42 -6.14 1.83
CA ALA A 330 -14.65 -5.47 2.87
C ALA A 330 -13.75 -6.44 3.66
N GLN A 331 -14.26 -7.64 3.96
CA GLN A 331 -13.50 -8.68 4.65
C GLN A 331 -12.37 -9.26 3.79
N ALA A 332 -12.61 -9.48 2.50
CA ALA A 332 -11.58 -9.92 1.55
C ALA A 332 -10.45 -8.88 1.45
N LEU A 333 -10.80 -7.59 1.38
CA LEU A 333 -9.82 -6.50 1.37
C LEU A 333 -8.98 -6.47 2.65
N LEU A 334 -9.59 -6.71 3.83
CA LEU A 334 -8.84 -6.85 5.09
C LEU A 334 -7.83 -8.02 5.03
N GLY A 335 -8.22 -9.14 4.43
CA GLY A 335 -7.34 -10.31 4.22
C GLY A 335 -6.15 -9.99 3.33
N ILE A 336 -6.39 -9.35 2.19
CA ILE A 336 -5.34 -8.92 1.24
C ILE A 336 -4.34 -7.97 1.93
N LEU A 337 -4.86 -6.97 2.67
CA LEU A 337 -4.00 -6.02 3.38
C LEU A 337 -3.20 -6.68 4.51
N ALA A 338 -3.79 -7.62 5.23
CA ALA A 338 -3.09 -8.38 6.27
C ALA A 338 -1.94 -9.21 5.68
N ALA A 339 -2.19 -9.93 4.57
CA ALA A 339 -1.17 -10.72 3.88
C ALA A 339 -0.04 -9.85 3.30
N LEU A 340 -0.37 -8.69 2.74
CA LEU A 340 0.62 -7.74 2.25
C LEU A 340 1.52 -7.23 3.39
N LEU A 341 0.93 -6.82 4.52
CA LEU A 341 1.67 -6.27 5.65
C LEU A 341 2.52 -7.35 6.34
N SER A 342 2.00 -8.57 6.53
CA SER A 342 2.78 -9.67 7.10
C SER A 342 3.94 -10.04 6.17
N GLY A 343 3.72 -10.08 4.86
CA GLY A 343 4.78 -10.32 3.87
C GLY A 343 5.87 -9.24 3.89
N ILE A 344 5.50 -7.97 4.14
CA ILE A 344 6.48 -6.90 4.34
C ILE A 344 7.32 -7.16 5.61
N HIS A 345 6.68 -7.52 6.72
CA HIS A 345 7.37 -7.80 7.99
C HIS A 345 8.32 -9.00 7.87
N GLU A 346 7.88 -10.10 7.25
CA GLU A 346 8.71 -11.30 7.03
C GLU A 346 9.94 -10.98 6.17
N GLN A 347 9.75 -10.32 5.04
CA GLN A 347 10.84 -9.97 4.13
C GLN A 347 11.87 -9.02 4.75
N MET A 348 11.45 -8.19 5.71
CA MET A 348 12.35 -7.32 6.45
C MET A 348 13.09 -8.07 7.56
N ALA A 349 12.47 -9.08 8.17
CA ALA A 349 13.13 -9.93 9.16
C ALA A 349 14.23 -10.80 8.53
N GLU A 350 14.04 -11.24 7.29
CA GLU A 350 14.99 -12.04 6.51
C GLU A 350 16.13 -11.22 5.87
N ALA A 351 16.09 -9.89 5.94
CA ALA A 351 17.09 -9.03 5.32
C ALA A 351 18.45 -9.12 6.05
N GLU A 352 19.33 -10.00 5.58
CA GLU A 352 20.71 -10.09 6.07
C GLU A 352 21.50 -8.81 5.72
N LYS A 353 22.06 -8.16 6.76
CA LYS A 353 22.97 -7.03 6.55
C LYS A 353 24.32 -7.56 6.11
N SER A 354 24.78 -7.12 4.95
CA SER A 354 26.11 -7.44 4.45
C SER A 354 27.18 -6.66 5.22
N ASP A 355 28.35 -7.26 5.45
CA ASP A 355 29.53 -6.56 5.95
C ASP A 355 30.01 -5.45 5.00
N ASN A 356 29.65 -5.50 3.72
CA ASN A 356 30.01 -4.47 2.75
C ASN A 356 28.99 -3.31 2.77
N PRO A 357 29.39 -2.08 3.16
CA PRO A 357 28.47 -0.95 3.27
C PRO A 357 27.86 -0.50 1.93
N LEU A 358 28.42 -0.89 0.76
CA LEU A 358 27.78 -0.62 -0.54
C LEU A 358 26.57 -1.53 -0.83
N GLN A 359 26.49 -2.69 -0.18
CA GLN A 359 25.39 -3.64 -0.38
C GLN A 359 24.18 -3.29 0.48
N ASN A 360 24.38 -2.55 1.57
CA ASN A 360 23.33 -2.12 2.49
C ASN A 360 22.58 -0.90 1.93
N VAL A 361 21.75 -1.13 0.92
CA VAL A 361 20.99 -0.11 0.18
C VAL A 361 20.12 0.75 1.10
N GLU A 362 19.58 0.17 2.17
CA GLU A 362 18.73 0.87 3.14
C GLU A 362 19.45 2.03 3.82
N ASP A 363 20.66 1.77 4.32
CA ASP A 363 21.54 2.76 4.94
C ASP A 363 22.00 3.88 3.99
N LEU A 364 21.98 3.61 2.68
CA LEU A 364 22.40 4.55 1.63
C LEU A 364 21.24 5.45 1.19
N LEU A 365 20.03 4.91 1.13
CA LEU A 365 18.84 5.61 0.66
C LEU A 365 18.10 6.36 1.78
N LEU A 366 18.00 5.79 2.97
CA LEU A 366 17.26 6.41 4.07
C LEU A 366 18.10 7.45 4.81
N ASP A 367 17.47 8.57 5.14
CA ASP A 367 17.95 9.54 6.12
C ASP A 367 17.50 9.14 7.53
N GLU A 368 17.91 9.89 8.56
CA GLU A 368 17.53 9.62 9.95
C GLU A 368 15.99 9.57 10.12
N SER A 369 15.26 10.46 9.44
CA SER A 369 13.80 10.48 9.47
C SER A 369 13.17 9.26 8.79
N GLY A 370 13.76 8.79 7.69
CA GLY A 370 13.35 7.58 6.97
C GLY A 370 13.56 6.33 7.81
N HIS A 371 14.69 6.23 8.51
CA HIS A 371 14.96 5.12 9.44
C HIS A 371 13.97 5.10 10.61
N GLN A 372 13.69 6.25 11.22
CA GLN A 372 12.69 6.35 12.30
C GLN A 372 11.30 5.90 11.83
N ARG A 373 10.88 6.31 10.63
CA ARG A 373 9.62 5.86 10.03
C ARG A 373 9.62 4.36 9.77
N LEU A 374 10.69 3.81 9.21
CA LEU A 374 10.83 2.37 8.99
C LEU A 374 10.73 1.59 10.31
N THR A 375 11.44 2.04 11.34
CA THR A 375 11.39 1.43 12.68
C THR A 375 9.99 1.54 13.31
N SER A 376 9.28 2.65 13.09
CA SER A 376 7.90 2.79 13.56
C SER A 376 6.95 1.80 12.89
N LEU A 377 7.13 1.54 11.59
CA LEU A 377 6.34 0.55 10.84
C LEU A 377 6.62 -0.90 11.30
N LEU A 378 7.86 -1.18 11.71
CA LEU A 378 8.26 -2.48 12.26
C LEU A 378 7.69 -2.72 13.65
N ASN A 379 7.72 -1.69 14.50
CA ASN A 379 7.30 -1.78 15.89
C ASN A 379 5.81 -1.50 16.12
N ALA A 380 5.06 -1.19 15.06
CA ALA A 380 3.64 -0.93 15.15
C ALA A 380 2.90 -2.23 15.55
N SER A 381 2.59 -2.34 16.84
CA SER A 381 1.73 -3.41 17.37
C SER A 381 0.27 -3.21 16.98
N GLU A 382 -0.13 -1.97 16.65
CA GLU A 382 -1.48 -1.65 16.23
C GLU A 382 -1.59 -1.64 14.70
N PRO A 383 -2.70 -2.17 14.15
CA PRO A 383 -2.95 -2.12 12.72
C PRO A 383 -3.11 -0.68 12.26
N ILE A 384 -2.67 -0.42 11.03
CA ILE A 384 -2.73 0.88 10.36
C ILE A 384 -4.14 1.50 10.45
N ALA A 385 -4.22 2.82 10.64
CA ALA A 385 -5.47 3.54 10.86
C ALA A 385 -6.54 3.25 9.78
N SER A 386 -6.16 3.23 8.50
CA SER A 386 -7.07 2.89 7.40
C SER A 386 -7.62 1.46 7.49
N VAL A 387 -6.80 0.49 7.93
CA VAL A 387 -7.21 -0.90 8.17
C VAL A 387 -8.18 -0.98 9.36
N THR A 388 -7.97 -0.18 10.41
CA THR A 388 -8.93 -0.12 11.54
C THR A 388 -10.27 0.46 11.12
N ALA A 389 -10.28 1.48 10.26
CA ALA A 389 -11.50 2.07 9.72
C ALA A 389 -12.27 1.06 8.86
N LEU A 390 -11.57 0.35 7.96
CA LEU A 390 -12.17 -0.70 7.14
C LEU A 390 -12.74 -1.85 8.00
N ARG A 391 -12.05 -2.24 9.07
CA ARG A 391 -12.54 -3.27 10.01
C ARG A 391 -13.84 -2.85 10.68
N ARG A 392 -13.95 -1.58 11.11
CA ARG A 392 -15.19 -1.04 11.70
C ARG A 392 -16.33 -1.02 10.68
N GLU A 393 -16.05 -0.61 9.44
CA GLU A 393 -17.06 -0.62 8.38
C GLU A 393 -17.53 -2.05 8.07
N SER A 394 -16.61 -3.02 7.98
CA SER A 394 -16.94 -4.43 7.78
C SER A 394 -17.84 -4.98 8.89
N GLN A 395 -17.56 -4.65 10.15
CA GLN A 395 -18.42 -5.01 11.29
C GLN A 395 -19.80 -4.36 11.18
N THR A 396 -19.85 -3.08 10.81
CA THR A 396 -21.11 -2.34 10.62
C THR A 396 -21.98 -2.99 9.54
N LEU A 397 -21.38 -3.39 8.42
CA LEU A 397 -22.07 -4.10 7.34
C LEU A 397 -22.60 -5.47 7.76
N LYS A 398 -21.82 -6.21 8.56
CA LYS A 398 -22.29 -7.48 9.13
C LYS A 398 -23.50 -7.26 10.04
N THR A 399 -23.45 -6.26 10.92
CA THR A 399 -24.57 -5.87 11.78
C THR A 399 -25.78 -5.43 10.97
N LEU A 400 -25.59 -4.66 9.90
CA LEU A 400 -26.66 -4.28 8.97
C LEU A 400 -27.32 -5.51 8.34
N ALA A 401 -26.54 -6.46 7.82
CA ALA A 401 -27.06 -7.69 7.24
C ALA A 401 -27.92 -8.49 8.25
N VAL A 402 -27.45 -8.62 9.49
CA VAL A 402 -28.23 -9.28 10.56
C VAL A 402 -29.50 -8.49 10.90
N ASN A 403 -29.43 -7.17 10.99
CA ASN A 403 -30.60 -6.34 11.28
C ASN A 403 -31.68 -6.47 10.19
N ILE A 404 -31.26 -6.59 8.92
CA ILE A 404 -32.18 -6.85 7.80
C ILE A 404 -32.90 -8.20 7.99
N LEU A 405 -32.21 -9.24 8.47
CA LEU A 405 -32.83 -10.54 8.76
C LEU A 405 -33.76 -10.51 9.98
N ARG A 406 -33.50 -9.64 10.96
CA ARG A 406 -34.32 -9.51 12.16
C ARG A 406 -35.60 -8.71 11.92
N ASP A 407 -35.66 -7.88 10.90
CA ASP A 407 -36.77 -6.97 10.61
C ASP A 407 -38.15 -7.65 10.45
N PRO A 408 -38.30 -8.76 9.70
CA PRO A 408 -39.59 -9.46 9.62
C PRO A 408 -40.10 -9.93 10.98
N VAL A 409 -39.19 -10.42 11.84
CA VAL A 409 -39.52 -10.86 13.20
C VAL A 409 -39.94 -9.66 14.06
N HIS A 410 -39.18 -8.56 14.02
CA HIS A 410 -39.51 -7.34 14.75
C HIS A 410 -40.89 -6.80 14.38
N ARG A 411 -41.21 -6.71 13.08
CA ARG A 411 -42.51 -6.23 12.62
C ARG A 411 -43.70 -7.05 13.15
N GLN A 412 -43.52 -8.35 13.37
CA GLN A 412 -44.56 -9.19 13.97
C GLN A 412 -44.60 -9.05 15.49
N LEU A 413 -43.44 -9.08 16.14
CA LEU A 413 -43.33 -8.99 17.60
C LEU A 413 -43.70 -7.60 18.15
N ASP A 414 -43.55 -6.53 17.39
CA ASP A 414 -43.94 -5.17 17.81
C ASP A 414 -45.45 -5.02 17.98
N LYS A 415 -46.25 -5.84 17.30
CA LYS A 415 -47.71 -5.84 17.44
C LYS A 415 -48.17 -6.54 18.72
N VAL A 416 -47.37 -7.49 19.23
CA VAL A 416 -47.71 -8.41 20.32
C VAL A 416 -48.27 -7.69 21.55
N PRO A 417 -47.64 -6.63 22.11
CA PRO A 417 -48.16 -5.99 23.33
C PRO A 417 -49.57 -5.42 23.20
N SER A 418 -50.00 -5.11 21.96
CA SER A 418 -51.28 -4.44 21.66
C SER A 418 -52.40 -5.38 21.18
N LEU A 419 -52.15 -6.69 21.10
CA LEU A 419 -53.15 -7.62 20.57
C LEU A 419 -54.33 -7.78 21.55
N PRO A 420 -55.59 -7.75 21.05
CA PRO A 420 -56.77 -7.91 21.90
C PRO A 420 -56.89 -9.32 22.50
N VAL A 421 -56.19 -10.30 21.90
CA VAL A 421 -56.17 -11.73 22.28
C VAL A 421 -55.76 -11.98 23.74
N TRP A 422 -55.12 -11.01 24.39
CA TRP A 422 -54.65 -11.10 25.78
C TRP A 422 -55.73 -10.82 26.82
N SER A 423 -56.79 -10.09 26.47
CA SER A 423 -57.79 -9.62 27.45
C SER A 423 -59.23 -9.61 26.96
N ASP A 424 -59.47 -9.58 25.65
CA ASP A 424 -60.81 -9.47 25.07
C ASP A 424 -61.27 -10.84 24.55
N ASN A 425 -61.66 -11.70 25.51
CA ASN A 425 -62.02 -13.08 25.24
C ASN A 425 -63.54 -13.30 25.36
N ASP A 426 -64.12 -13.95 24.35
CA ASP A 426 -65.51 -14.39 24.38
C ASP A 426 -65.72 -15.38 25.54
N ALA A 427 -66.83 -15.24 26.27
CA ALA A 427 -67.15 -16.09 27.43
C ALA A 427 -67.26 -17.60 27.12
N LEU A 428 -67.43 -17.96 25.84
CA LEU A 428 -67.41 -19.35 25.36
C LEU A 428 -66.00 -19.90 25.15
N SER A 429 -64.98 -19.02 25.07
CA SER A 429 -63.60 -19.39 24.78
C SER A 429 -62.77 -19.72 26.02
N THR A 430 -63.23 -19.34 27.21
CA THR A 430 -62.52 -19.56 28.49
C THR A 430 -62.54 -21.01 28.96
N ASP A 431 -63.56 -21.79 28.59
CA ASP A 431 -63.75 -23.20 29.00
C ASP A 431 -63.09 -24.21 28.06
N LEU A 432 -62.32 -23.76 27.06
CA LEU A 432 -61.60 -24.70 26.19
C LEU A 432 -60.42 -25.37 26.93
N PRO A 433 -60.24 -26.69 26.76
CA PRO A 433 -59.08 -27.41 27.28
C PRO A 433 -57.81 -27.05 26.50
N ASP A 434 -56.65 -27.14 27.16
CA ASP A 434 -55.37 -26.65 26.64
C ASP A 434 -54.93 -27.30 25.31
N PHE A 435 -55.32 -28.55 25.05
CA PHE A 435 -55.04 -29.23 23.78
C PHE A 435 -55.80 -28.65 22.58
N ALA A 436 -56.84 -27.83 22.82
CA ALA A 436 -57.59 -27.15 21.78
C ALA A 436 -56.99 -25.79 21.41
N LEU A 437 -55.97 -25.33 22.14
CA LEU A 437 -55.26 -24.09 21.85
C LEU A 437 -54.21 -24.32 20.75
N SER A 438 -54.36 -23.64 19.63
CA SER A 438 -53.35 -23.55 18.58
C SER A 438 -52.45 -22.33 18.81
N PRO A 439 -51.18 -22.39 18.36
CA PRO A 439 -50.31 -21.21 18.34
C PRO A 439 -50.94 -20.11 17.48
N GLN A 440 -50.74 -18.86 17.90
CA GLN A 440 -51.30 -17.69 17.26
C GLN A 440 -50.66 -17.41 15.90
N GLU A 441 -51.39 -16.69 15.04
CA GLU A 441 -50.97 -16.44 13.66
C GLU A 441 -49.60 -15.73 13.58
N TYR A 442 -49.36 -14.70 14.41
CA TYR A 442 -48.08 -13.99 14.40
C TYR A 442 -46.90 -14.93 14.73
N MET A 443 -47.11 -15.90 15.63
CA MET A 443 -46.08 -16.83 16.06
C MET A 443 -45.81 -17.90 15.00
N THR A 444 -46.86 -18.45 14.38
CA THR A 444 -46.72 -19.40 13.27
C THR A 444 -46.07 -18.76 12.04
N GLN A 445 -46.34 -17.48 11.76
CA GLN A 445 -45.64 -16.72 10.71
C GLN A 445 -44.14 -16.57 11.01
N ILE A 446 -43.77 -16.29 12.27
CA ILE A 446 -42.35 -16.27 12.70
C ILE A 446 -41.72 -17.66 12.54
N GLY A 447 -42.41 -18.71 12.98
CA GLY A 447 -41.91 -20.09 12.84
C GLY A 447 -41.67 -20.47 11.38
N GLN A 448 -42.62 -20.17 10.50
CA GLN A 448 -42.48 -20.40 9.06
C GLN A 448 -41.29 -19.62 8.46
N TYR A 449 -41.12 -18.36 8.86
CA TYR A 449 -39.96 -17.56 8.45
C TYR A 449 -38.64 -18.21 8.88
N LEU A 450 -38.50 -18.58 10.15
CA LEU A 450 -37.28 -19.23 10.67
C LEU A 450 -37.00 -20.57 9.98
N MET A 451 -38.02 -21.37 9.68
CA MET A 451 -37.87 -22.67 9.01
C MET A 451 -37.46 -22.57 7.53
N THR A 452 -37.80 -21.46 6.88
CA THR A 452 -37.45 -21.21 5.46
C THR A 452 -36.15 -20.45 5.30
N LEU A 453 -35.70 -19.73 6.32
CA LEU A 453 -34.49 -18.91 6.31
C LEU A 453 -33.20 -19.69 5.91
N PRO A 454 -32.96 -20.94 6.36
CA PRO A 454 -31.75 -21.68 6.00
C PRO A 454 -31.58 -21.84 4.48
N GLN A 455 -32.66 -22.24 3.78
CA GLN A 455 -32.65 -22.41 2.32
C GLN A 455 -32.34 -21.10 1.61
N HIS A 456 -32.85 -19.98 2.13
CA HIS A 456 -32.58 -18.66 1.57
C HIS A 456 -31.14 -18.18 1.83
N LEU A 457 -30.55 -18.54 2.97
CA LEU A 457 -29.16 -18.23 3.30
C LEU A 457 -28.17 -19.06 2.47
N GLU A 458 -28.47 -20.34 2.23
CA GLU A 458 -27.66 -21.24 1.38
C GLU A 458 -27.51 -20.73 -0.06
N MET A 459 -28.51 -20.01 -0.59
CA MET A 459 -28.42 -19.40 -1.92
C MET A 459 -27.40 -18.26 -2.02
N HIS A 460 -26.97 -17.70 -0.89
CA HIS A 460 -26.12 -16.50 -0.83
C HIS A 460 -24.78 -16.73 -0.12
N LEU A 461 -24.66 -17.80 0.68
CA LEU A 461 -23.47 -18.14 1.45
C LEU A 461 -22.81 -19.39 0.87
N ALA A 462 -21.50 -19.33 0.61
CA ALA A 462 -20.76 -20.43 0.01
C ALA A 462 -20.24 -21.49 1.01
N ASP A 463 -20.20 -21.15 2.30
CA ASP A 463 -19.70 -22.03 3.37
C ASP A 463 -20.85 -22.72 4.08
N ALA A 464 -20.79 -24.05 4.24
CA ALA A 464 -21.81 -24.86 4.90
C ALA A 464 -22.05 -24.45 6.36
N GLN A 465 -21.07 -23.88 7.06
CA GLN A 465 -21.25 -23.42 8.45
C GLN A 465 -21.81 -21.98 8.54
N ALA A 466 -21.67 -21.16 7.50
CA ALA A 466 -22.06 -19.76 7.54
C ALA A 466 -23.58 -19.53 7.72
N PRO A 467 -24.49 -20.27 7.04
CA PRO A 467 -25.94 -20.13 7.25
C PRO A 467 -26.35 -20.33 8.71
N PHE A 468 -25.78 -21.33 9.38
CA PHE A 468 -26.12 -21.66 10.77
C PHE A 468 -25.70 -20.57 11.76
N VAL A 469 -24.61 -19.83 11.49
CA VAL A 469 -24.19 -18.70 12.33
C VAL A 469 -25.24 -17.58 12.30
N TYR A 470 -25.69 -17.18 11.12
CA TYR A 470 -26.74 -16.17 10.98
C TYR A 470 -28.09 -16.67 11.53
N LEU A 471 -28.43 -17.93 11.27
CA LEU A 471 -29.66 -18.55 11.76
C LEU A 471 -29.70 -18.58 13.29
N SER A 472 -28.64 -19.05 13.94
CA SER A 472 -28.53 -19.10 15.40
C SER A 472 -28.66 -17.70 16.01
N GLU A 473 -28.02 -16.71 15.39
CA GLU A 473 -28.11 -15.31 15.85
C GLU A 473 -29.53 -14.73 15.71
N VAL A 474 -30.26 -15.05 14.63
CA VAL A 474 -31.66 -14.64 14.43
C VAL A 474 -32.60 -15.38 15.40
N CYS A 475 -32.41 -16.69 15.61
CA CYS A 475 -33.22 -17.49 16.53
C CYS A 475 -33.08 -17.01 17.98
N ASN A 476 -31.84 -16.84 18.44
CA ASN A 476 -31.56 -16.34 19.80
C ASN A 476 -32.21 -14.97 20.01
N HIS A 477 -32.04 -14.07 19.04
CA HIS A 477 -32.62 -12.73 19.08
C HIS A 477 -34.16 -12.75 19.06
N THR A 478 -34.77 -13.66 18.30
CA THR A 478 -36.22 -13.84 18.26
C THR A 478 -36.75 -14.23 19.63
N CYS A 479 -36.14 -15.22 20.29
CA CYS A 479 -36.54 -15.64 21.62
C CYS A 479 -36.37 -14.56 22.69
N THR A 480 -35.25 -13.82 22.67
CA THR A 480 -35.02 -12.72 23.63
C THR A 480 -36.00 -11.58 23.41
N THR A 481 -36.20 -11.16 22.16
CA THR A 481 -37.15 -10.10 21.82
C THR A 481 -38.58 -10.49 22.16
N TYR A 482 -38.97 -11.75 21.92
CA TYR A 482 -40.31 -12.22 22.26
C TYR A 482 -40.55 -12.18 23.77
N ALA A 483 -39.58 -12.64 24.58
CA ALA A 483 -39.66 -12.54 26.04
C ALA A 483 -39.82 -11.08 26.51
N GLU A 484 -39.07 -10.13 25.91
CA GLU A 484 -39.20 -8.71 26.22
C GLU A 484 -40.58 -8.13 25.86
N LYS A 485 -41.15 -8.54 24.71
CA LYS A 485 -42.45 -8.05 24.24
C LYS A 485 -43.62 -8.63 25.06
N ILE A 486 -43.53 -9.87 25.53
CA ILE A 486 -44.53 -10.45 26.43
C ILE A 486 -44.61 -9.65 27.74
N ILE A 487 -43.47 -9.24 28.30
CA ILE A 487 -43.43 -8.47 29.55
C ILE A 487 -44.11 -7.09 29.40
N GLN A 488 -44.20 -6.57 28.17
CA GLN A 488 -44.85 -5.28 27.87
C GLN A 488 -46.37 -5.37 27.75
N ILE A 489 -46.98 -6.56 27.82
CA ILE A 489 -48.44 -6.73 27.78
C ILE A 489 -49.04 -6.17 29.07
N THR A 490 -49.92 -5.18 28.96
CA THR A 490 -50.49 -4.45 30.11
C THR A 490 -51.56 -5.22 30.88
N ASN A 491 -52.31 -6.09 30.20
CA ASN A 491 -53.38 -6.87 30.81
C ASN A 491 -53.46 -8.23 30.11
N MET A 492 -53.27 -9.30 30.87
CA MET A 492 -53.29 -10.68 30.37
C MET A 492 -54.20 -11.50 31.27
N ASP A 493 -55.29 -12.02 30.70
CA ASP A 493 -56.23 -12.89 31.39
C ASP A 493 -55.78 -14.36 31.36
N ALA A 494 -56.49 -15.24 32.07
CA ALA A 494 -56.10 -16.65 32.20
C ALA A 494 -56.07 -17.40 30.85
N LEU A 495 -56.90 -17.03 29.87
CA LEU A 495 -56.87 -17.63 28.54
C LEU A 495 -55.69 -17.08 27.72
N GLY A 496 -55.39 -15.79 27.83
CA GLY A 496 -54.21 -15.13 27.27
C GLY A 496 -52.91 -15.74 27.77
N THR A 497 -52.78 -16.02 29.07
CA THR A 497 -51.62 -16.72 29.63
C THR A 497 -51.44 -18.10 29.02
N ARG A 498 -52.52 -18.88 28.90
CA ARG A 498 -52.46 -20.22 28.28
C ARG A 498 -52.06 -20.15 26.80
N ARG A 499 -52.63 -19.21 26.04
CA ARG A 499 -52.24 -18.97 24.64
C ARG A 499 -50.77 -18.57 24.50
N CYS A 500 -50.28 -17.69 25.39
CA CYS A 500 -48.87 -17.30 25.44
C CYS A 500 -47.96 -18.50 25.69
N LEU A 501 -48.34 -19.39 26.63
CA LEU A 501 -47.59 -20.63 26.87
C LEU A 501 -47.57 -21.56 25.65
N THR A 502 -48.68 -21.68 24.92
CA THR A 502 -48.73 -22.43 23.64
C THR A 502 -47.79 -21.82 22.60
N ASP A 503 -47.77 -20.49 22.47
CA ASP A 503 -46.88 -19.77 21.54
C ASP A 503 -45.40 -19.96 21.91
N ILE A 504 -45.05 -19.85 23.19
CA ILE A 504 -43.69 -20.10 23.70
C ILE A 504 -43.26 -21.54 23.37
N GLN A 505 -44.12 -22.53 23.67
CA GLN A 505 -43.81 -23.93 23.42
C GLN A 505 -43.57 -24.20 21.93
N TYR A 506 -44.41 -23.63 21.05
CA TYR A 506 -44.22 -23.73 19.61
C TYR A 506 -42.88 -23.12 19.16
N LEU A 507 -42.54 -21.91 19.62
CA LEU A 507 -41.28 -21.26 19.27
C LEU A 507 -40.06 -22.07 19.72
N CYS A 508 -40.11 -22.63 20.94
CA CYS A 508 -39.06 -23.50 21.46
C CYS A 508 -38.86 -24.71 20.54
N SER A 509 -39.93 -25.39 20.14
CA SER A 509 -39.85 -26.53 19.21
C SER A 509 -39.25 -26.14 17.86
N VAL A 510 -39.64 -25.00 17.28
CA VAL A 510 -39.06 -24.52 16.02
C VAL A 510 -37.55 -24.26 16.14
N VAL A 511 -37.11 -23.63 17.23
CA VAL A 511 -35.68 -23.34 17.46
C VAL A 511 -34.88 -24.63 17.67
N GLU A 512 -35.43 -25.60 18.40
CA GLU A 512 -34.82 -26.91 18.61
C GLU A 512 -34.71 -27.72 17.31
N ASP A 513 -35.76 -27.70 16.47
CA ASP A 513 -35.77 -28.35 15.15
C ASP A 513 -34.71 -27.77 14.21
N LEU A 514 -34.40 -26.47 14.35
CA LEU A 514 -33.34 -25.78 13.62
C LEU A 514 -31.94 -26.01 14.22
N GLY A 515 -31.81 -26.82 15.27
CA GLY A 515 -30.56 -27.13 15.96
C GLY A 515 -30.06 -26.01 16.89
N GLY A 516 -30.90 -25.03 17.21
CA GLY A 516 -30.61 -23.96 18.15
C GLY A 516 -30.91 -24.34 19.60
N THR A 517 -30.34 -23.58 20.54
CA THR A 517 -30.66 -23.71 21.98
C THR A 517 -31.54 -22.56 22.43
N VAL A 518 -32.63 -22.86 23.12
CA VAL A 518 -33.55 -21.84 23.62
C VAL A 518 -32.87 -20.98 24.72
N PRO A 519 -32.87 -19.64 24.61
CA PRO A 519 -32.27 -18.77 25.61
C PRO A 519 -32.94 -18.88 27.00
N PRO A 520 -32.18 -18.72 28.10
CA PRO A 520 -32.70 -18.83 29.46
C PRO A 520 -33.78 -17.79 29.77
N GLN A 521 -33.78 -16.64 29.11
CA GLN A 521 -34.78 -15.58 29.29
C GLN A 521 -36.19 -16.10 28.98
N LEU A 522 -36.34 -16.82 27.87
CA LEU A 522 -37.64 -17.36 27.44
C LEU A 522 -38.07 -18.53 28.33
N THR A 523 -37.14 -19.43 28.69
CA THR A 523 -37.47 -20.57 29.58
C THR A 523 -37.78 -20.15 31.02
N ASN A 524 -37.15 -19.08 31.51
CA ASN A 524 -37.47 -18.49 32.82
C ASN A 524 -38.84 -17.82 32.81
N LEU A 525 -39.16 -17.10 31.72
CA LEU A 525 -40.46 -16.47 31.54
C LEU A 525 -41.57 -17.53 31.46
N GLU A 526 -41.36 -18.60 30.70
CA GLU A 526 -42.29 -19.74 30.62
C GLU A 526 -42.57 -20.32 32.02
N ARG A 527 -41.53 -20.56 32.82
CA ARG A 527 -41.67 -21.05 34.19
C ARG A 527 -42.45 -20.07 35.08
N SER A 528 -42.24 -18.76 34.91
CA SER A 528 -42.95 -17.74 35.69
C SER A 528 -44.43 -17.63 35.30
N LEU A 529 -44.79 -17.88 34.05
CA LEU A 529 -46.18 -17.83 33.57
C LEU A 529 -47.01 -19.06 33.96
N ARG A 530 -46.34 -20.17 34.34
CA ARG A 530 -46.98 -21.40 34.82
C ARG A 530 -47.23 -21.41 36.34
N GLN A 531 -46.60 -20.50 37.08
CA GLN A 531 -46.77 -20.31 38.53
C GLN A 531 -47.88 -19.30 38.78
#